data_AF-A0A955RC23-F1
#
_entry.id   AF-A0A955RC23-F1
#
_cell.length_a   1.000
_cell.length_b   1.000
_cell.length_c   1.000
_cell.angle_alpha   90.00
_cell.angle_beta   90.00
_cell.angle_gamma   90.00
#
_symmetry.space_group_name_H-M   'P 1'
#
loop_
_entity.id
_entity.type
_entity.pdbx_description
1 polymer ?
#
loop_
_entity_poly.entity_id
_entity_poly.type
_entity_poly.pdbx_seq_one_letter_code
_entity_poly.pdbx_strand_id
1 'polypeptide(L)'
;ELYPEPMRFRPERFLERKFTPFEFIAFGGGARRCLGAALAGFEMRLVVAGLVRGFRLSAARPGPDPGKVRAANVGPRYGVPVRVDEVSS
;
A
#
# COMPACT_ATOMS: atom_id res chain seq x y z
N GLU A 1 -19.36 -6.05 12.03
CA GLU A 1 -18.41 -6.32 10.92
C GLU A 1 -17.21 -5.37 11.06
N LEU A 2 -15.96 -5.83 10.91
CA LEU A 2 -14.77 -5.02 11.27
C LEU A 2 -14.37 -3.99 10.19
N TYR A 3 -14.49 -4.37 8.92
CA TYR A 3 -14.20 -3.54 7.75
C TYR A 3 -15.41 -3.55 6.81
N PRO A 4 -16.26 -2.51 6.82
CA PRO A 4 -17.32 -2.38 5.83
C PRO A 4 -16.74 -2.30 4.41
N GLU A 5 -17.33 -3.00 3.44
CA GLU A 5 -16.80 -3.13 2.06
C GLU A 5 -15.32 -3.60 2.04
N PRO A 6 -14.99 -4.78 2.61
CA PRO A 6 -13.61 -5.21 2.80
C PRO A 6 -12.85 -5.46 1.48
N MET A 7 -13.58 -5.74 0.40
CA MET A 7 -13.03 -5.97 -0.94
C MET A 7 -12.73 -4.67 -1.72
N ARG A 8 -13.06 -3.51 -1.15
CA ARG A 8 -12.85 -2.21 -1.79
C ARG A 8 -11.63 -1.50 -1.19
N PHE A 9 -10.73 -1.05 -2.05
CA PHE A 9 -9.65 -0.15 -1.65
C PHE A 9 -10.23 1.23 -1.26
N ARG A 10 -10.34 1.49 0.03
CA ARG A 10 -10.90 2.73 0.62
C ARG A 10 -9.98 3.19 1.76
N PRO A 11 -8.87 3.89 1.47
CA PRO A 11 -7.90 4.31 2.49
C PRO A 11 -8.48 5.29 3.52
N GLU A 12 -9.54 6.03 3.16
CA GLU A 12 -10.21 7.02 4.01
C GLU A 12 -10.77 6.41 5.31
N ARG A 13 -11.06 5.11 5.32
CA ARG A 13 -11.54 4.39 6.52
C ARG A 13 -10.59 4.49 7.71
N PHE A 14 -9.29 4.70 7.47
CA PHE A 14 -8.30 4.86 8.53
C PHE A 14 -8.27 6.28 9.12
N LEU A 15 -9.01 7.22 8.51
CA LEU A 15 -9.26 8.56 9.05
C LEU A 15 -10.52 8.60 9.92
N GLU A 16 -11.49 7.73 9.63
CA GLU A 16 -12.78 7.67 10.34
C GLU A 16 -12.63 7.18 11.79
N ARG A 17 -11.66 6.31 12.08
CA ARG A 17 -11.37 5.82 13.44
C ARG A 17 -9.96 5.28 13.58
N LYS A 18 -9.52 5.12 14.83
CA LYS A 18 -8.30 4.36 15.17
C LYS A 18 -8.61 2.87 15.22
N PHE A 19 -7.69 2.07 14.66
CA PHE A 19 -7.73 0.60 14.70
C PHE A 19 -6.72 0.11 15.74
N THR A 20 -7.13 -0.86 16.54
CA THR A 20 -6.23 -1.50 17.51
C THR A 20 -5.24 -2.45 16.82
N PRO A 21 -4.12 -2.81 17.48
CA PRO A 21 -3.16 -3.79 16.95
C PRO A 21 -3.72 -5.20 16.71
N PHE A 22 -4.94 -5.49 17.15
CA PHE A 22 -5.64 -6.76 16.91
C PHE A 22 -6.68 -6.65 15.78
N GLU A 23 -7.02 -5.44 15.34
CA GLU A 23 -7.93 -5.20 14.22
C GLU A 23 -7.17 -5.00 12.89
N PHE A 24 -5.97 -4.40 12.92
CA PHE A 24 -5.11 -4.20 11.75
C PHE A 24 -3.76 -4.91 11.92
N ILE A 25 -3.68 -6.13 11.39
CA ILE A 25 -2.58 -7.08 11.63
C ILE A 25 -1.61 -7.23 10.45
N ALA A 26 -1.48 -6.21 9.60
CA ALA A 26 -0.58 -6.24 8.42
C ALA A 26 0.89 -6.52 8.77
N PHE A 27 1.29 -6.22 10.01
CA PHE A 27 2.63 -6.47 10.55
C PHE A 27 2.60 -7.43 11.75
N GLY A 28 1.53 -8.25 11.87
CA GLY A 28 1.22 -9.02 13.08
C GLY A 28 0.61 -8.15 14.19
N GLY A 29 0.17 -8.81 15.27
CA GLY A 29 -0.48 -8.18 16.42
C GLY A 29 0.17 -8.55 17.76
N GLY A 30 -0.14 -7.77 18.80
CA GLY A 30 0.33 -8.02 20.17
C GLY A 30 1.85 -7.99 20.35
N ALA A 31 2.34 -8.79 21.31
CA ALA A 31 3.76 -8.80 21.73
C ALA A 31 4.74 -9.31 20.66
N ARG A 32 4.24 -10.01 19.62
CA ARG A 32 5.06 -10.56 18.52
C ARG A 32 4.91 -9.77 17.22
N ARG A 33 4.40 -8.54 17.30
CA ARG A 33 4.33 -7.62 16.17
C ARG A 33 5.73 -7.41 15.56
N CYS A 34 5.79 -7.33 14.24
CA CYS A 34 7.02 -7.12 13.50
C CYS A 34 7.76 -5.86 14.00
N LEU A 35 9.03 -6.02 14.37
CA LEU A 35 9.89 -4.93 14.82
C LEU A 35 10.09 -3.86 13.73
N GLY A 36 10.07 -4.27 12.46
CA GLY A 36 10.22 -3.38 11.30
C GLY A 36 8.99 -2.55 10.96
N ALA A 37 7.86 -2.68 11.68
CA ALA A 37 6.61 -2.04 11.30
C ALA A 37 6.67 -0.50 11.33
N ALA A 38 7.43 0.09 12.25
CA ALA A 38 7.62 1.53 12.32
C ALA A 38 8.46 2.04 11.14
N LEU A 39 9.56 1.33 10.83
CA LEU A 39 10.43 1.64 9.70
C LEU A 39 9.69 1.53 8.37
N ALA A 40 9.00 0.41 8.13
CA ALA A 40 8.20 0.21 6.93
C ALA A 40 7.15 1.33 6.76
N GLY A 41 6.47 1.71 7.85
CA GLY A 41 5.54 2.84 7.86
C GLY A 41 6.20 4.17 7.50
N PHE A 42 7.41 4.42 7.97
CA PHE A 42 8.18 5.63 7.65
C PHE A 42 8.60 5.65 6.18
N GLU A 43 9.21 4.57 5.69
CA GLU A 43 9.67 4.45 4.30
C GLU A 43 8.52 4.55 3.31
N MET A 44 7.38 3.89 3.57
CA MET A 44 6.19 4.00 2.71
C MET A 44 5.72 5.46 2.56
N ARG A 45 5.74 6.25 3.64
CA ARG A 45 5.38 7.68 3.55
C ARG A 45 6.38 8.47 2.72
N LEU A 46 7.68 8.20 2.87
CA LEU A 46 8.71 8.86 2.07
C LEU A 46 8.60 8.53 0.59
N VAL A 47 8.39 7.25 0.26
CA VAL A 47 8.20 6.80 -1.13
C VAL A 47 6.97 7.48 -1.74
N VAL A 48 5.82 7.42 -1.08
CA VAL A 48 4.58 8.07 -1.59
C VAL A 48 4.76 9.57 -1.73
N ALA A 49 5.34 10.24 -0.73
CA ALA A 49 5.58 11.68 -0.79
C ALA A 49 6.59 12.06 -1.88
N GLY A 50 7.60 11.24 -2.13
CA GLY A 50 8.56 11.43 -3.23
C GLY A 50 7.89 11.28 -4.59
N LEU A 51 7.08 10.23 -4.77
CA LEU A 51 6.35 9.99 -6.01
C LEU A 51 5.37 11.12 -6.33
N VAL A 52 4.54 11.53 -5.36
CA VAL A 52 3.50 12.55 -5.58
C VAL A 52 4.08 13.95 -5.80
N ARG A 53 5.22 14.28 -5.16
CA ARG A 53 5.85 15.60 -5.31
C ARG A 53 6.78 15.71 -6.51
N GLY A 54 7.43 14.61 -6.90
CA GLY A 54 8.47 14.62 -7.92
C GLY A 54 8.01 14.20 -9.31
N PHE A 55 6.86 13.54 -9.43
CA PHE A 55 6.47 12.89 -10.68
C PHE A 55 4.98 13.01 -10.99
N ARG A 56 4.68 13.22 -12.27
CA ARG A 56 3.38 12.87 -12.83
C ARG A 56 3.49 11.50 -13.50
N LEU A 57 2.74 10.53 -13.00
CA LEU A 57 2.80 9.14 -13.43
C LEU A 57 1.48 8.70 -14.06
N SER A 58 1.56 7.97 -15.18
CA SER A 58 0.43 7.28 -15.78
C SER A 58 0.70 5.78 -15.92
N ALA A 59 -0.37 4.98 -15.92
CA ALA A 59 -0.24 3.53 -16.10
C ALA A 59 0.25 3.23 -17.53
N ALA A 60 1.31 2.42 -17.65
CA ALA A 60 1.80 1.96 -18.95
C ALA A 60 0.91 0.86 -19.55
N ARG A 61 0.16 0.14 -18.69
CA ARG A 61 -0.78 -0.91 -19.08
C ARG A 61 -2.20 -0.55 -18.63
N PRO A 62 -3.21 -0.65 -19.51
CA PRO A 62 -4.61 -0.50 -19.11
C PRO A 62 -5.13 -1.75 -18.39
N GLY A 63 -6.10 -1.54 -17.51
CA GLY A 63 -6.86 -2.61 -16.87
C GLY A 63 -6.20 -3.24 -15.64
N PRO A 64 -6.96 -4.05 -14.89
CA PRO A 64 -6.52 -4.62 -13.62
C PRO A 64 -5.38 -5.63 -13.80
N ASP A 65 -4.54 -5.76 -12.77
CA ASP A 65 -3.58 -6.86 -12.61
C ASP A 65 -4.20 -7.90 -11.66
N PRO A 66 -4.31 -9.18 -12.05
CA PRO A 66 -4.93 -10.21 -11.22
C PRO A 66 -4.11 -10.60 -9.98
N GLY A 67 -2.91 -10.04 -9.81
CA GLY A 67 -1.95 -10.45 -8.80
C GLY A 67 -1.32 -11.81 -9.10
N LYS A 68 -0.25 -12.12 -8.38
CA LYS A 68 0.41 -13.42 -8.36
C LYS A 68 0.96 -13.66 -6.96
N VAL A 69 0.65 -14.81 -6.40
CA VAL A 69 1.29 -15.31 -5.17
C VAL A 69 2.76 -15.61 -5.47
N ARG A 70 3.65 -15.07 -4.64
CA ARG A 70 5.10 -15.23 -4.69
C ARG A 70 5.58 -15.60 -3.28
N ALA A 71 5.75 -16.89 -3.04
CA ALA A 71 5.99 -17.44 -1.70
C ALA A 71 4.94 -16.90 -0.70
N ALA A 72 5.36 -16.29 0.41
CA ALA A 72 4.47 -15.75 1.43
C ALA A 72 3.81 -14.39 1.07
N ASN A 73 4.11 -13.81 -0.09
CA ASN A 73 3.62 -12.49 -0.49
C ASN A 73 2.71 -12.57 -1.72
N VAL A 74 1.86 -11.55 -1.91
CA VAL A 74 1.11 -11.33 -3.15
C VAL A 74 1.61 -10.03 -3.77
N GLY A 75 1.87 -10.05 -5.06
CA GLY A 75 2.24 -8.84 -5.81
C GLY A 75 1.71 -8.87 -7.23
N PRO A 76 1.89 -7.79 -8.00
CA PRO A 76 1.44 -7.72 -9.39
C PRO A 76 2.06 -8.83 -10.25
N ARG A 77 1.23 -9.46 -11.10
CA ARG A 77 1.68 -10.48 -12.05
C ARG A 77 2.60 -9.88 -13.10
N TYR A 78 2.28 -8.69 -13.57
CA TYR A 78 2.98 -8.00 -14.66
C TYR A 78 3.95 -6.92 -14.17
N GLY A 79 4.18 -6.83 -12.86
CA GLY A 79 4.88 -5.69 -12.26
C GLY A 79 4.01 -4.43 -12.24
N VAL A 80 4.63 -3.26 -12.06
CA VAL A 80 3.95 -1.96 -12.06
C VAL A 80 4.62 -1.04 -13.09
N PRO A 81 4.54 -1.34 -14.39
CA PRO A 81 5.12 -0.46 -15.41
C PRO A 81 4.34 0.86 -15.43
N VAL A 82 5.08 1.96 -15.27
CA VAL A 82 4.55 3.33 -15.27
C VAL A 82 5.22 4.14 -16.37
N ARG A 83 4.49 5.09 -16.93
CA ARG A 83 5.06 6.18 -17.74
C ARG A 83 5.24 7.39 -16.85
N VAL A 84 6.38 8.06 -17.02
CA VAL A 84 6.65 9.35 -16.39
C VAL A 84 6.27 10.41 -17.39
N ASP A 85 5.20 11.15 -17.08
CA ASP A 85 4.70 12.22 -17.95
C ASP A 85 5.41 13.55 -17.65
N GLU A 86 5.83 13.75 -16.39
CA GLU A 86 6.55 14.95 -15.94
C GLU A 86 7.44 14.62 -14.73
N VAL A 87 8.58 15.32 -14.62
CA VAL A 87 9.44 15.33 -13.43
C VAL A 87 9.51 16.75 -12.89
N SER A 88 9.12 16.94 -11.65
CA SER A 88 9.24 18.24 -10.97
C SER A 88 10.72 18.46 -10.65
N SER A 89 11.30 19.50 -11.28
CA SER A 89 12.69 19.94 -11.05
C SER A 89 12.88 20.54 -9.66
#